data_AF-A0A1I7GL28-F1
#
_entry.id   AF-A0A1I7GL28-F1
#
_cell.length_a   1.000
_cell.length_b   1.000
_cell.length_c   1.000
_cell.angle_alpha   90.00
_cell.angle_beta   90.00
_cell.angle_gamma   90.00
#
_symmetry.space_group_name_H-M   'P 1'
#
loop_
_entity.id
_entity.type
_entity.pdbx_description
1 polymer ?
#
loop_
_entity_poly.entity_id
_entity_poly.type
_entity_poly.pdbx_seq_one_letter_code
_entity_poly.pdbx_strand_id
1 'polypeptide(L)'
;MKVLRAKDQKQKKKLRLSFFSQLKLRLKYLIARIKYRSSTTKRERELDSINKKLQGAAVKQEINQELLKIEIIGFIRSKLNLTRRSKYIPFTVKNQLEVKGMVEAEYADRMKKYGVKINDKLQFV
;
A
#
# COMPACT_ATOMS: atom_id res chain seq x y z
N MET A 1 -45.39 4.19 65.88
CA MET A 1 -45.38 4.44 64.42
C MET A 1 -44.09 5.07 63.83
N LYS A 2 -43.25 5.81 64.58
CA LYS A 2 -42.04 6.49 64.03
C LYS A 2 -40.93 5.54 63.54
N VAL A 3 -40.77 4.36 64.18
CA VAL A 3 -39.67 3.41 63.87
C VAL A 3 -39.84 2.71 62.51
N LEU A 4 -41.09 2.43 62.10
CA LEU A 4 -41.40 1.84 60.80
C LEU A 4 -41.08 2.79 59.63
N ARG A 5 -41.39 4.09 59.78
CA ARG A 5 -41.06 5.12 58.77
C ARG A 5 -39.55 5.30 58.56
N ALA A 6 -38.76 5.17 59.62
CA ALA A 6 -37.30 5.28 59.55
C ALA A 6 -36.65 4.08 58.84
N LYS A 7 -37.17 2.86 59.02
CA LYS A 7 -36.71 1.66 58.32
C LYS A 7 -37.00 1.71 56.82
N ASP A 8 -38.20 2.18 56.43
CA ASP A 8 -38.59 2.39 55.03
C ASP A 8 -37.72 3.43 54.31
N GLN A 9 -37.41 4.54 54.97
CA GLN A 9 -36.52 5.55 54.40
C GLN A 9 -35.10 5.01 54.19
N LYS A 10 -34.60 4.18 55.12
CA LYS A 10 -33.28 3.52 55.00
C LYS A 10 -33.26 2.54 53.82
N GLN A 11 -34.29 1.72 53.64
CA GLN A 11 -34.41 0.80 52.50
C GLN A 11 -34.49 1.54 51.17
N LYS A 12 -35.32 2.59 51.06
CA LYS A 12 -35.41 3.43 49.85
C LYS A 12 -34.07 4.08 49.49
N LYS A 13 -33.31 4.55 50.49
CA LYS A 13 -31.97 5.13 50.28
C LYS A 13 -30.97 4.10 49.77
N LYS A 14 -31.03 2.86 50.28
CA LYS A 14 -30.16 1.74 49.87
C LYS A 14 -30.47 1.28 48.44
N LEU A 15 -31.75 1.18 48.07
CA LEU A 15 -32.21 0.90 46.70
C LEU A 15 -31.79 1.99 45.69
N ARG A 16 -31.87 3.26 46.09
CA ARG A 16 -31.37 4.36 45.25
C ARG A 16 -29.86 4.25 45.04
N LEU A 17 -29.10 3.99 46.10
CA LEU A 17 -27.64 3.82 46.02
C LEU A 17 -27.25 2.63 45.12
N SER A 18 -27.94 1.48 45.23
CA SER A 18 -27.69 0.33 44.35
C SER A 18 -28.02 0.65 42.89
N PHE A 19 -29.14 1.34 42.63
CA PHE A 19 -29.51 1.78 41.29
C PHE A 19 -28.46 2.72 40.67
N PHE A 20 -28.00 3.74 41.41
CA PHE A 20 -26.97 4.66 40.94
C PHE A 20 -25.62 3.96 40.70
N SER A 21 -25.27 2.95 41.52
CA SER A 21 -24.05 2.17 41.32
C SER A 21 -24.10 1.34 40.03
N GLN A 22 -25.24 0.68 39.76
CA GLN A 22 -25.46 -0.06 38.52
C GLN A 22 -25.48 0.86 37.30
N LEU A 23 -26.09 2.05 37.42
CA LEU A 23 -26.10 3.05 36.35
C LEU A 23 -24.69 3.54 36.02
N LYS A 24 -23.86 3.85 37.04
CA LYS A 24 -22.45 4.23 36.86
C LYS A 24 -21.65 3.13 36.17
N LEU A 25 -21.88 1.87 36.53
CA LEU A 25 -21.18 0.74 35.91
C LEU A 25 -21.54 0.62 34.42
N ARG A 26 -22.83 0.73 34.08
CA ARG A 26 -23.31 0.72 32.69
C ARG A 26 -22.76 1.88 31.87
N LEU A 27 -22.73 3.09 32.46
CA LEU A 27 -22.12 4.28 31.82
C LEU A 27 -20.63 4.08 31.54
N LYS A 28 -19.86 3.54 32.50
CA LYS A 28 -18.44 3.22 32.30
C LYS A 28 -18.24 2.25 31.13
N TYR A 29 -19.03 1.18 31.06
CA TYR A 29 -18.98 0.22 29.95
C TYR A 29 -19.32 0.86 28.61
N LEU A 30 -20.35 1.71 28.57
CA LEU A 30 -20.75 2.41 27.35
C LEU A 30 -19.64 3.33 26.83
N ILE A 31 -19.02 4.10 27.73
CA ILE A 31 -17.90 5.00 27.40
C ILE A 31 -16.70 4.19 26.90
N ALA A 32 -16.35 3.09 27.56
CA ALA A 32 -15.26 2.22 27.12
C ALA A 32 -15.52 1.65 25.72
N ARG A 33 -16.77 1.23 25.43
CA ARG A 33 -17.18 0.73 24.12
C ARG A 33 -17.09 1.80 23.03
N ILE A 34 -17.54 3.03 23.31
CA ILE A 34 -17.45 4.17 22.37
C ILE A 34 -15.99 4.53 22.12
N LYS A 35 -15.15 4.55 23.17
CA LYS A 35 -13.72 4.85 23.06
C LYS A 35 -12.99 3.78 22.24
N TYR A 36 -13.29 2.50 22.47
CA TYR A 36 -12.73 1.40 21.69
C TYR A 36 -13.13 1.52 20.21
N ARG A 37 -14.41 1.74 19.91
CA ARG A 37 -14.92 1.89 18.53
C ARG A 37 -14.36 3.12 17.81
N SER A 38 -14.15 4.23 18.52
CA SER A 38 -13.51 5.41 17.92
C SER A 38 -12.01 5.19 17.65
N SER A 39 -11.32 4.38 18.47
CA SER A 39 -9.93 4.02 18.21
C SER A 39 -9.76 3.06 17.02
N THR A 40 -10.66 2.09 16.84
CA THR A 40 -10.61 1.18 15.69
C THR A 40 -10.87 1.92 14.38
N THR A 41 -11.88 2.80 14.35
CA THR A 41 -12.19 3.60 13.16
C THR A 41 -11.09 4.60 12.78
N LYS A 42 -10.36 5.17 13.76
CA LYS A 42 -9.17 5.99 13.47
C LYS A 42 -8.05 5.16 12.81
N ARG A 43 -7.77 3.99 13.38
CA ARG A 43 -6.74 3.07 12.87
C ARG A 43 -7.08 2.55 11.46
N GLU A 44 -8.35 2.23 11.20
CA GLU A 44 -8.84 1.86 9.86
C GLU A 44 -8.59 2.97 8.84
N ARG A 45 -8.92 4.23 9.18
CA ARG A 45 -8.67 5.38 8.29
C ARG A 45 -7.18 5.62 8.02
N GLU A 46 -6.34 5.44 9.03
CA GLU A 46 -4.88 5.55 8.87
C GLU A 46 -4.37 4.47 7.91
N LEU A 47 -4.80 3.22 8.08
CA LEU A 47 -4.45 2.12 7.18
C LEU A 47 -4.97 2.34 5.75
N ASP A 48 -6.19 2.82 5.58
CA ASP A 48 -6.74 3.19 4.26
C ASP A 48 -5.91 4.28 3.58
N SER A 49 -5.45 5.28 4.35
CA SER A 49 -4.61 6.35 3.82
C SER A 49 -3.24 5.84 3.36
N ILE A 50 -2.66 4.88 4.09
CA ILE A 50 -1.41 4.21 3.75
C ILE A 50 -1.61 3.36 2.49
N ASN A 51 -2.68 2.57 2.43
CA ASN A 51 -3.01 1.73 1.28
C ASN A 51 -3.18 2.55 0.00
N LYS A 52 -3.88 3.70 0.05
CA LYS A 52 -4.03 4.59 -1.11
C LYS A 52 -2.68 5.14 -1.59
N LYS A 53 -1.78 5.50 -0.66
CA LYS A 53 -0.42 5.96 -1.01
C LYS A 53 0.39 4.84 -1.66
N LEU A 54 0.32 3.63 -1.10
CA LEU A 54 1.01 2.45 -1.64
C LEU A 54 0.48 2.08 -3.03
N GLN A 55 -0.83 2.07 -3.23
CA GLN A 55 -1.44 1.84 -4.55
C GLN A 55 -0.99 2.88 -5.57
N GLY A 56 -1.00 4.17 -5.22
CA GLY A 56 -0.52 5.23 -6.11
C GLY A 56 0.98 5.11 -6.44
N ALA A 57 1.79 4.67 -5.47
CA ALA A 57 3.22 4.43 -5.68
C ALA A 57 3.46 3.21 -6.59
N ALA A 58 2.71 2.12 -6.40
CA ALA A 58 2.78 0.91 -7.22
C ALA A 58 2.42 1.22 -8.68
N VAL A 59 1.30 1.92 -8.93
CA VAL A 59 0.90 2.33 -10.27
C VAL A 59 1.96 3.22 -10.94
N LYS A 60 2.53 4.18 -10.18
CA LYS A 60 3.62 5.00 -10.71
C LYS A 60 4.87 4.18 -11.04
N GLN A 61 5.18 3.17 -10.24
CA GLN A 61 6.31 2.28 -10.48
C GLN A 61 6.09 1.45 -11.75
N GLU A 62 4.89 0.91 -11.96
CA GLU A 62 4.51 0.18 -13.17
C GLU A 62 4.59 1.07 -14.42
N ILE A 63 4.05 2.29 -14.36
CA ILE A 63 4.14 3.25 -15.47
C ILE A 63 5.60 3.54 -15.82
N ASN A 64 6.45 3.77 -14.82
CA ASN A 64 7.87 4.03 -15.05
C ASN A 64 8.62 2.80 -15.59
N GLN A 65 8.24 1.59 -15.18
CA GLN A 65 8.76 0.35 -15.74
C GLN A 65 8.41 0.25 -17.23
N GLU A 66 7.16 0.48 -17.61
CA GLU A 66 6.72 0.42 -19.01
C GLU A 66 7.37 1.50 -19.88
N LEU A 67 7.47 2.74 -19.38
CA LEU A 67 8.19 3.81 -20.08
C LEU A 67 9.66 3.45 -20.33
N LEU A 68 10.34 2.90 -19.32
CA LEU A 68 11.72 2.45 -19.47
C LEU A 68 11.84 1.33 -20.52
N LYS A 69 10.91 0.36 -20.55
CA LYS A 69 10.90 -0.70 -21.56
C LYS A 69 10.76 -0.10 -22.97
N ILE A 70 9.87 0.87 -23.15
CA ILE A 70 9.68 1.56 -24.44
C ILE A 70 10.95 2.28 -24.89
N GLU A 71 11.60 3.03 -23.99
CA GLU A 71 12.87 3.71 -24.26
C GLU A 71 13.95 2.72 -24.71
N ILE A 72 14.12 1.63 -23.97
CA ILE A 72 15.09 0.58 -24.26
C ILE A 72 14.79 -0.09 -25.61
N ILE A 73 13.53 -0.40 -25.92
CA ILE A 73 13.14 -0.94 -27.23
C ILE A 73 13.49 0.04 -28.34
N GLY A 74 13.21 1.33 -28.15
CA GLY A 74 13.56 2.39 -29.11
C GLY A 74 15.06 2.46 -29.36
N PHE A 75 15.86 2.40 -28.30
CA PHE A 75 17.31 2.36 -28.37
C PHE A 75 17.81 1.13 -29.12
N ILE A 76 17.36 -0.08 -28.75
CA ILE A 76 17.71 -1.34 -29.43
C ILE A 76 17.38 -1.26 -30.91
N ARG A 77 16.18 -0.78 -31.28
CA ARG A 77 15.75 -0.61 -32.68
C ARG A 77 16.64 0.35 -33.45
N SER A 78 17.07 1.45 -32.81
CA SER A 78 17.99 2.42 -33.42
C SER A 78 19.37 1.81 -33.68
N LYS A 79 19.93 1.07 -32.72
CA LYS A 79 21.25 0.44 -32.85
C LYS A 79 21.25 -0.70 -33.86
N LEU A 80 20.14 -1.41 -33.99
CA LEU A 80 19.97 -2.48 -34.96
C LEU A 80 19.48 -2.00 -36.34
N ASN A 81 19.31 -0.68 -36.54
CA ASN A 81 18.81 -0.09 -37.79
C ASN A 81 17.49 -0.72 -38.30
N LEU A 82 16.63 -1.19 -37.40
CA LEU A 82 15.38 -1.89 -37.75
C LEU A 82 14.32 -0.95 -38.37
N THR A 83 14.56 0.35 -38.32
CA THR A 83 13.67 1.39 -38.85
C THR A 83 13.79 1.59 -40.37
N ARG A 84 14.92 1.18 -40.99
CA ARG A 84 15.08 1.19 -42.45
C ARG A 84 14.76 -0.21 -42.99
N ARG A 85 14.11 -0.30 -44.17
CA ARG A 85 13.98 -1.52 -45.00
C ARG A 85 15.35 -2.03 -45.48
N SER A 86 16.29 -2.23 -44.56
CA SER A 86 17.64 -2.69 -44.84
C SER A 86 17.59 -4.19 -45.09
N LYS A 87 18.04 -4.59 -46.29
CA LYS A 87 18.06 -5.98 -46.76
C LYS A 87 19.14 -6.83 -46.07
N TYR A 88 19.99 -6.26 -45.21
CA TYR A 88 21.27 -6.89 -44.89
C TYR A 88 21.93 -6.42 -43.57
N ILE A 89 21.28 -6.64 -42.42
CA ILE A 89 22.03 -6.79 -41.16
C ILE A 89 21.63 -8.14 -40.56
N PRO A 90 22.44 -9.21 -40.74
CA PRO A 90 22.14 -10.47 -40.12
C PRO A 90 22.24 -10.32 -38.59
N PHE A 91 21.20 -10.75 -37.89
CA PHE A 91 21.17 -10.87 -36.44
C PHE A 91 22.17 -11.95 -36.00
N THR A 92 23.42 -11.56 -35.77
CA THR A 92 24.41 -12.44 -35.15
C THR A 92 24.32 -12.32 -33.63
N VAL A 93 24.60 -13.43 -32.94
CA VAL A 93 24.65 -13.48 -31.46
C VAL A 93 25.64 -12.44 -30.92
N LYS A 94 26.74 -12.17 -31.64
CA LYS A 94 27.73 -11.14 -31.28
C LYS A 94 27.13 -9.73 -31.24
N ASN A 95 26.34 -9.35 -32.24
CA ASN A 95 25.68 -8.04 -32.27
C ASN A 95 24.66 -7.87 -31.13
N GLN A 96 23.96 -8.95 -30.76
CA GLN A 96 22.99 -8.92 -29.66
C GLN A 96 23.66 -8.69 -28.31
N LEU A 97 24.78 -9.36 -28.05
CA LEU A 97 25.56 -9.18 -26.83
C LEU A 97 26.16 -7.77 -26.73
N GLU A 98 26.66 -7.22 -27.83
CA GLU A 98 27.18 -5.84 -27.86
C GLU A 98 26.08 -4.82 -27.57
N VAL A 99 24.92 -4.96 -28.21
CA VAL A 99 23.76 -4.07 -27.95
C VAL A 99 23.25 -4.22 -26.52
N LYS A 100 23.23 -5.44 -25.98
CA LYS A 100 22.89 -5.69 -24.57
C LYS A 100 23.85 -4.95 -23.64
N GLY A 101 25.15 -5.06 -23.88
CA GLY A 101 26.16 -4.34 -23.09
C GLY A 101 25.98 -2.82 -23.15
N MET A 102 25.62 -2.26 -24.31
CA MET A 102 25.30 -0.83 -24.44
C MET A 102 24.05 -0.44 -23.63
N VAL A 103 22.99 -1.24 -23.69
CA VAL A 103 21.77 -1.00 -22.92
C VAL A 103 22.05 -1.09 -21.42
N GLU A 104 22.79 -2.10 -20.98
CA GLU A 104 23.18 -2.25 -19.58
C GLU A 104 24.03 -1.08 -19.11
N ALA A 105 24.96 -0.58 -19.93
CA ALA A 105 25.77 0.59 -19.59
C ALA A 105 24.93 1.89 -19.49
N GLU A 106 24.01 2.12 -20.43
CA GLU A 106 23.26 3.37 -20.52
C GLU A 106 22.05 3.43 -19.57
N TYR A 107 21.45 2.27 -19.26
CA TYR A 107 20.24 2.18 -18.46
C TYR A 107 20.41 1.44 -17.12
N ALA A 108 21.62 1.01 -16.73
CA ALA A 108 21.90 0.25 -15.50
C ALA A 108 21.14 0.76 -14.27
N ASP A 109 21.30 2.04 -13.93
CA ASP A 109 20.74 2.62 -12.72
C ASP A 109 19.21 2.60 -12.74
N ARG A 110 18.61 2.90 -13.90
CA ARG A 110 17.15 2.89 -14.08
C ARG A 110 16.60 1.47 -14.09
N MET A 111 17.26 0.55 -14.77
CA MET A 111 16.92 -0.88 -14.79
C MET A 111 16.97 -1.47 -13.37
N LYS A 112 17.99 -1.14 -12.58
CA LYS A 112 18.10 -1.56 -11.18
C LYS A 112 17.00 -0.95 -10.31
N LYS A 113 16.74 0.36 -10.47
CA LYS A 113 15.71 1.08 -9.71
C LYS A 113 14.31 0.53 -9.95
N TYR A 114 14.01 0.16 -11.18
CA TYR A 114 12.69 -0.31 -11.59
C TYR A 114 12.60 -1.84 -11.72
N GLY A 115 13.67 -2.58 -11.42
CA GLY A 115 13.69 -4.04 -11.47
C GLY A 115 13.53 -4.64 -12.87
N VAL A 116 13.94 -3.92 -13.91
CA VAL A 116 13.86 -4.37 -15.32
C VAL A 116 15.15 -5.10 -15.68
N LYS A 117 15.05 -6.27 -16.30
CA LYS A 117 16.20 -7.03 -16.83
C LYS A 117 15.98 -7.41 -18.28
N ILE A 118 17.07 -7.70 -18.98
CA ILE A 118 17.06 -8.08 -20.39
C ILE A 118 17.96 -9.31 -20.56
N ASN A 119 17.51 -10.29 -21.33
CA ASN A 119 18.30 -11.47 -21.66
C ASN A 119 19.21 -11.27 -22.88
N ASP A 120 19.98 -12.29 -23.24
CA ASP A 120 20.91 -12.24 -24.39
C ASP A 120 20.18 -12.12 -25.74
N LYS A 121 18.88 -12.42 -25.78
CA LYS A 121 18.02 -12.24 -26.96
C LYS A 121 17.38 -10.84 -27.02
N LEU A 122 17.81 -9.92 -26.17
CA LEU A 122 17.27 -8.56 -26.06
C LEU A 122 15.77 -8.51 -25.67
N GLN A 123 15.30 -9.51 -24.92
CA GLN A 123 13.92 -9.59 -24.41
C GLN A 123 13.90 -9.29 -22.91
N PHE A 124 12.85 -8.60 -22.45
CA PHE A 124 12.66 -8.32 -21.03
C PHE A 124 12.30 -9.59 -20.24
N VAL A 125 12.89 -9.74 -19.04
CA VAL A 125 12.68 -10.86 -18.11
C VAL A 125 12.43 -10.33 -16.71
#